data_AF-A0A7S0MYE6-F1
#
_entry.id   AF-A0A7S0MYE6-F1
#
_cell.length_a   1.000
_cell.length_b   1.000
_cell.length_c   1.000
_cell.angle_alpha   90.00
_cell.angle_beta   90.00
_cell.angle_gamma   90.00
#
_symmetry.space_group_name_H-M   'P 1'
#
loop_
_entity.id
_entity.type
_entity.pdbx_description
1 polymer ?
#
loop_
_entity_poly.entity_id
_entity_poly.type
_entity_poly.pdbx_seq_one_letter_code
_entity_poly.pdbx_strand_id
1 'polypeptide(L)'
;REEMLALQVRRVVSALSGQEGGGDAAFPADFTYMDVCVEDAEDQDLTPHLAKAVLFIQEGVAEGGCLVHCAAGVSRSSAVVMAYLMVEYNFTLREAFTAL
;
A
#
# COMPACT_ATOMS: atom_id res chain seq x y z
N ARG A 1 8.74 -3.19 14.05
CA ARG A 1 7.57 -2.99 14.93
C ARG A 1 7.63 -1.65 15.66
N GLU A 2 8.61 -1.41 16.53
CA GLU A 2 8.69 -0.19 17.35
C GLU A 2 8.68 1.09 16.51
N GLU A 3 9.46 1.13 15.43
CA GLU A 3 9.47 2.26 14.48
C GLU A 3 8.11 2.50 13.83
N MET A 4 7.41 1.44 13.41
CA MET A 4 6.06 1.55 12.83
C MET A 4 5.06 2.11 13.85
N LEU A 5 5.15 1.69 15.11
CA LEU A 5 4.32 2.24 16.19
C LEU A 5 4.67 3.71 16.48
N ALA A 6 5.95 4.07 16.45
CA ALA A 6 6.40 5.45 16.63
C ALA A 6 5.92 6.38 15.50
N LEU A 7 5.81 5.86 14.27
CA LEU A 7 5.20 6.53 13.12
C LEU A 7 3.66 6.42 13.10
N GLN A 8 3.05 5.91 14.16
CA GLN A 8 1.60 5.75 14.31
C GLN A 8 0.95 4.88 13.22
N VAL A 9 1.71 3.94 12.63
CA VAL A 9 1.16 3.01 11.65
C VAL A 9 0.10 2.14 12.32
N ARG A 10 -1.06 2.05 11.68
CA ARG A 10 -2.20 1.20 12.07
C ARG A 10 -2.46 0.11 11.05
N ARG A 11 -2.12 0.39 9.79
CA ARG A 11 -2.40 -0.49 8.66
C ARG A 11 -1.20 -0.71 7.77
N VAL A 12 -1.13 -1.87 7.12
CA VAL A 12 -0.02 -2.26 6.25
C VAL A 12 -0.58 -2.84 4.95
N VAL A 13 -0.17 -2.26 3.82
CA VAL A 13 -0.40 -2.81 2.48
C VAL A 13 0.88 -3.51 2.03
N SER A 14 0.77 -4.81 1.72
CA SER A 14 1.86 -5.62 1.17
C SER A 14 1.63 -5.92 -0.30
N ALA A 15 2.43 -5.31 -1.18
CA ALA A 15 2.38 -5.55 -2.61
C ALA A 15 3.51 -6.51 -3.03
N LEU A 16 3.41 -7.77 -2.58
CA LEU A 16 4.38 -8.84 -2.86
C LEU A 16 3.76 -9.92 -3.75
N SER A 17 4.60 -10.68 -4.45
CA SER A 17 4.17 -11.89 -5.14
C SER A 17 3.89 -13.00 -4.12
N GLY A 18 2.78 -13.73 -4.27
CA GLY A 18 2.35 -14.75 -3.31
C GLY A 18 0.85 -15.03 -3.39
N GLN A 19 0.33 -15.86 -2.47
CA GLN A 19 -1.11 -16.05 -2.31
C GLN A 19 -1.73 -14.93 -1.45
N GLU A 20 -2.93 -14.47 -1.82
CA GLU A 20 -3.72 -13.55 -0.99
C GLU A 20 -4.00 -14.17 0.39
N GLY A 21 -3.69 -13.43 1.46
CA GLY A 21 -3.75 -13.95 2.83
C GLY A 21 -2.53 -14.76 3.26
N GLY A 22 -1.49 -14.81 2.42
CA GLY A 22 -0.17 -15.36 2.72
C GLY A 22 0.86 -14.31 3.12
N GLY A 23 0.49 -13.04 3.20
CA GLY A 23 1.34 -11.97 3.72
C GLY A 23 1.73 -12.25 5.16
N ASP A 24 3.03 -12.14 5.46
CA ASP A 24 3.61 -12.34 6.78
C ASP A 24 3.12 -11.22 7.71
N ALA A 25 1.91 -11.38 8.24
CA ALA A 25 1.33 -10.51 9.26
C ALA A 25 2.13 -10.71 10.56
N ALA A 26 3.36 -10.19 10.57
CA ALA A 26 4.33 -10.42 11.62
C ALA A 26 3.83 -9.96 13.00
N PHE A 27 2.92 -8.97 13.04
CA PHE A 27 2.36 -8.40 14.26
C PHE A 27 0.84 -8.17 14.12
N PRO A 28 0.04 -9.26 14.06
CA PRO A 28 -1.40 -9.18 13.74
C PRO A 28 -2.23 -8.61 14.89
N ALA A 29 -1.68 -8.58 16.10
CA ALA A 29 -2.29 -7.92 17.26
C ALA A 29 -2.15 -6.38 17.21
N ASP A 30 -1.18 -5.88 16.44
CA ASP A 30 -0.85 -4.46 16.42
C ASP A 30 -1.36 -3.76 15.15
N PHE A 31 -1.33 -4.42 14.00
CA PHE A 31 -1.66 -3.82 12.71
C PHE A 31 -2.71 -4.62 11.95
N THR A 32 -3.45 -3.91 11.09
CA THR A 32 -4.34 -4.54 10.09
C THR A 32 -3.60 -4.64 8.76
N TYR A 33 -3.74 -5.76 8.08
CA TYR A 33 -2.98 -6.06 6.85
C TYR A 33 -3.91 -6.20 5.64
N MET A 34 -3.41 -5.76 4.49
CA MET A 34 -3.99 -6.03 3.17
C MET A 34 -2.90 -6.47 2.22
N ASP A 35 -3.12 -7.61 1.56
CA ASP A 35 -2.24 -8.09 0.50
C ASP A 35 -2.74 -7.61 -0.86
N VAL A 36 -1.81 -7.14 -1.68
CA VAL A 36 -1.96 -6.88 -3.11
C VAL A 36 -1.04 -7.87 -3.83
N CYS A 37 -1.57 -9.07 -4.10
CA CYS A 37 -0.80 -10.17 -4.66
C CYS A 37 -0.60 -9.98 -6.16
N VAL A 38 0.55 -9.41 -6.53
CA VAL A 38 0.90 -9.09 -7.91
C VAL A 38 2.39 -9.28 -8.14
N GLU A 39 2.73 -9.93 -9.26
CA GLU A 39 4.13 -10.07 -9.67
C GLU A 39 4.71 -8.73 -10.14
N ASP A 40 6.02 -8.57 -10.01
CA ASP A 40 6.72 -7.37 -10.51
C ASP A 40 7.10 -7.58 -11.97
N ALA A 41 6.09 -7.59 -12.84
CA ALA A 41 6.28 -7.77 -14.27
C ALA A 41 5.38 -6.81 -15.05
N GLU A 42 5.84 -6.41 -16.24
CA GLU A 42 5.18 -5.40 -17.07
C GLU A 42 3.80 -5.83 -17.59
N ASP A 43 3.54 -7.13 -17.64
CA ASP A 43 2.29 -7.73 -18.11
C ASP A 43 1.25 -7.92 -17.00
N GLN A 44 1.56 -7.54 -15.77
CA GLN A 44 0.66 -7.69 -14.63
C GLN A 44 -0.26 -6.48 -14.48
N ASP A 45 -1.55 -6.73 -14.28
CA ASP A 45 -2.54 -5.69 -14.08
C ASP A 45 -2.79 -5.42 -12.58
N LEU A 46 -2.38 -4.22 -12.13
CA LEU A 46 -2.59 -3.76 -10.77
C LEU A 46 -3.99 -3.16 -10.55
N THR A 47 -4.66 -2.75 -11.62
CA THR A 47 -5.93 -2.00 -11.61
C THR A 47 -7.01 -2.64 -10.73
N PRO A 48 -7.22 -3.97 -10.75
CA PRO A 48 -8.26 -4.62 -9.94
C PRO A 48 -8.08 -4.40 -8.43
N HIS A 49 -6.86 -4.16 -7.96
CA HIS A 49 -6.54 -4.01 -6.54
C HIS A 49 -6.58 -2.55 -6.07
N LEU A 50 -6.43 -1.58 -6.98
CA LEU A 50 -6.20 -0.18 -6.62
C LEU A 50 -7.34 0.42 -5.81
N ALA A 51 -8.59 0.25 -6.22
CA ALA A 51 -9.73 0.84 -5.52
C ALA A 51 -9.80 0.39 -4.05
N LYS A 52 -9.59 -0.91 -3.80
CA LYS A 52 -9.59 -1.47 -2.45
C LYS A 52 -8.38 -0.99 -1.65
N ALA A 53 -7.19 -0.95 -2.27
CA ALA A 53 -5.97 -0.47 -1.62
C ALA A 53 -6.07 1.01 -1.23
N VAL A 54 -6.65 1.86 -2.08
CA VAL A 54 -6.86 3.28 -1.78
C VAL A 54 -7.76 3.46 -0.57
N LEU A 55 -8.91 2.78 -0.52
CA LEU A 55 -9.81 2.82 0.64
C LEU A 55 -9.09 2.35 1.92
N PHE A 56 -8.31 1.27 1.82
CA PHE A 56 -7.57 0.74 2.96
C PHE A 56 -6.50 1.72 3.49
N ILE A 57 -5.83 2.45 2.58
CA ILE A 57 -4.86 3.49 2.94
C ILE A 57 -5.57 4.66 3.61
N GLN A 58 -6.69 5.14 3.06
CA GLN A 58 -7.50 6.23 3.64
C GLN A 58 -7.90 5.91 5.09
N GLU A 59 -8.40 4.69 5.33
CA GLU A 59 -8.75 4.24 6.68
C GLU A 59 -7.53 4.22 7.61
N GLY A 60 -6.37 3.77 7.12
CA GLY A 60 -5.12 3.77 7.90
C GLY A 60 -4.63 5.17 8.25
N VAL A 61 -4.72 6.13 7.31
CA VAL A 61 -4.38 7.55 7.54
C VAL A 61 -5.35 8.19 8.53
N ALA A 62 -6.64 7.86 8.47
CA ALA A 62 -7.62 8.36 9.44
C ALA A 62 -7.40 7.82 10.86
N GLU A 63 -6.90 6.60 11.00
CA GLU A 63 -6.57 5.98 12.29
C GLU A 63 -5.18 6.38 12.82
N GLY A 64 -4.29 6.86 11.94
CA GLY A 64 -2.90 7.23 12.24
C GLY A 64 -2.07 7.25 10.97
N GLY A 65 -1.55 6.08 10.57
CA GLY A 65 -0.77 5.94 9.34
C GLY A 65 -0.93 4.56 8.68
N CYS A 66 -0.62 4.52 7.38
CA CYS A 66 -0.55 3.30 6.60
C CYS A 66 0.86 3.11 6.02
N LEU A 67 1.47 1.95 6.26
CA LEU A 67 2.70 1.55 5.58
C LEU A 67 2.33 0.83 4.28
N VAL A 68 2.88 1.27 3.16
CA VAL A 68 2.73 0.58 1.86
C VAL A 68 4.11 0.11 1.42
N HIS A 69 4.27 -1.18 1.18
CA HIS A 69 5.58 -1.73 0.77
C HIS A 69 5.46 -2.79 -0.32
N CYS A 70 6.55 -3.00 -1.05
CA CYS A 70 6.77 -4.13 -1.93
C CYS A 70 8.17 -4.71 -1.65
N ALA A 71 8.74 -5.49 -2.57
CA ALA A 71 10.05 -6.11 -2.37
C ALA A 71 11.19 -5.07 -2.28
N ALA A 72 11.16 -4.05 -3.13
CA ALA A 72 12.22 -3.03 -3.21
C ALA A 72 11.76 -1.60 -2.88
N GLY A 73 10.44 -1.39 -2.73
CA GLY A 73 9.88 -0.05 -2.54
C GLY A 73 9.93 0.85 -3.79
N VAL A 74 10.01 0.28 -4.99
CA VAL A 74 10.25 1.03 -6.24
C VAL A 74 9.06 1.04 -7.19
N SER A 75 8.49 -0.14 -7.48
CA SER A 75 7.50 -0.33 -8.55
C SER A 75 6.07 -0.40 -7.98
N ARG A 76 5.64 -1.60 -7.54
CA ARG A 76 4.26 -1.88 -7.10
C ARG A 76 3.77 -0.98 -5.96
N SER A 77 4.56 -0.83 -4.88
CA SER A 77 4.17 0.02 -3.75
C SER A 77 4.01 1.48 -4.16
N SER A 78 4.91 1.99 -4.99
CA SER A 78 4.86 3.36 -5.51
C SER A 78 3.62 3.57 -6.38
N ALA A 79 3.29 2.62 -7.25
CA ALA A 79 2.07 2.67 -8.06
C ALA A 79 0.79 2.69 -7.20
N VAL A 80 0.74 1.90 -6.12
CA VAL A 80 -0.37 1.93 -5.15
C VAL A 80 -0.47 3.30 -4.46
N VAL A 81 0.65 3.86 -4.00
CA VAL A 81 0.67 5.19 -3.35
C VAL A 81 0.25 6.29 -4.34
N MET A 82 0.71 6.23 -5.58
CA MET A 82 0.29 7.18 -6.63
C MET A 82 -1.22 7.12 -6.87
N ALA A 83 -1.81 5.92 -6.92
CA ALA A 83 -3.26 5.77 -7.06
C ALA A 83 -4.00 6.42 -5.88
N TYR A 84 -3.50 6.25 -4.64
CA TYR A 84 -4.03 6.96 -3.47
C TYR A 84 -3.93 8.47 -3.62
N LEU A 85 -2.78 9.00 -4.03
CA LEU A 85 -2.60 10.44 -4.20
C LEU A 85 -3.53 11.04 -5.27
N MET A 86 -3.71 10.31 -6.38
CA MET A 86 -4.62 10.71 -7.45
C MET A 86 -6.08 10.76 -6.98
N VAL A 87 -6.52 9.81 -6.15
CA VAL A 87 -7.90 9.74 -5.66
C VAL A 87 -8.15 10.72 -4.51
N GLU A 88 -7.28 10.72 -3.49
CA GLU A 88 -7.48 11.50 -2.26
C GLU A 88 -7.28 13.00 -2.50
N TYR A 89 -6.26 13.36 -3.27
CA TYR A 89 -5.87 14.76 -3.49
C TYR A 89 -6.21 15.28 -4.89
N ASN A 90 -6.92 14.47 -5.69
CA ASN A 90 -7.27 14.79 -7.08
C ASN A 90 -6.04 15.16 -7.93
N PHE A 91 -4.90 14.52 -7.65
CA PHE A 91 -3.68 14.72 -8.42
C PHE A 91 -3.79 14.06 -9.80
N THR A 92 -3.20 14.70 -10.80
CA THR A 92 -2.85 14.02 -12.05
C THR A 92 -1.77 12.97 -11.79
N LEU A 93 -1.62 12.01 -12.70
CA LEU A 93 -0.55 11.00 -12.63
C LEU A 93 0.84 11.65 -12.47
N ARG A 94 1.08 12.77 -13.16
CA ARG A 94 2.36 13.49 -13.12
C ARG A 94 2.61 14.15 -11.76
N GLU A 95 1.60 14.76 -11.17
CA GLU A 95 1.69 15.34 -9.83
C GLU A 95 1.93 14.26 -8.78
N ALA A 96 1.18 13.16 -8.84
CA ALA A 96 1.36 12.02 -7.96
C ALA A 96 2.78 11.43 -8.07
N PHE A 97 3.31 11.27 -9.29
CA PHE A 97 4.67 10.79 -9.51
C PHE A 97 5.74 11.74 -8.96
N THR A 98 5.49 13.06 -9.02
CA THR A 98 6.45 14.08 -8.55
C THR A 98 6.44 14.21 -7.01
N ALA A 99 5.36 13.78 -6.36
CA ALA A 99 5.18 13.82 -4.92
C ALA A 99 5.75 12.59 -4.18
N LEU A 100 6.17 11.55 -4.91
CA LEU A 100 6.93 10.42 -4.38
C LEU A 100 8.40 10.81 -4.14
#